data_AF-A0ABD3HTU6-F1
#
_entry.id   AF-A0ABD3HTU6-F1
#
_cell.length_a   1.000
_cell.length_b   1.000
_cell.length_c   1.000
_cell.angle_alpha   90.00
_cell.angle_beta   90.00
_cell.angle_gamma   90.00
#
_symmetry.space_group_name_H-M   'P 1'
#
loop_
_entity.id
_entity.type
_entity.pdbx_description
1 polymer ?
#
loop_
_entity_poly.entity_id
_entity_poly.type
_entity_poly.pdbx_seq_one_letter_code
_entity_poly.pdbx_strand_id
1 'polypeptide(L)'
;MSMNERDGVEEDSSWADASLLVGLPAAVRAALVLNVPKIIDSVFPILALSAEEICKHVTETQGRPASPQNLEKIMDYLCCNGIFSLTIEQEEKDGGFFRVKKYSHSPKSRCLSRDQIVDSLLMFTAPEFVTLWSKAHEPVFNPQVSAFELNTGKFFYKYLAEEAPELQQIYVRQLKGSSTQALKLLIEQYDDEFNTLKGRVVDVGGQEGAICTGLAAKYPHLNFINFDLPEVIRAAPRISRVEHVGGSFFEVVPSGNLLIIKFCLLNWDDESCLQILKNCRKALAHERSGKLLIIDRMDRSADTVTRDEDVKARTASAFSNFFGTLVLSGARTRTLEEFRGLALAAGFSALEFVHNYPGFDLMEARADQAQEPFCRLAAYWGTMDARDEVFFWSNSKGSDHIAFRDRLDEQRIRL
;
A
#
# COMPACT_ATOMS: atom_id res chain seq x y z
N MET A 1 48.26 36.30 -16.62
CA MET A 1 47.72 36.10 -15.26
C MET A 1 46.51 37.00 -15.11
N SER A 2 45.32 36.47 -15.37
CA SER A 2 44.06 37.02 -14.84
C SER A 2 43.07 35.84 -14.79
N MET A 3 43.05 35.22 -13.62
CA MET A 3 42.05 34.26 -13.18
C MET A 3 40.69 34.95 -13.02
N ASN A 4 39.62 34.18 -13.27
CA ASN A 4 38.30 34.12 -12.62
C ASN A 4 37.92 35.29 -11.70
N GLU A 5 36.71 35.84 -11.77
CA GLU A 5 35.48 35.13 -11.38
C GLU A 5 34.28 35.52 -12.25
N ARG A 6 33.70 34.50 -12.90
CA ARG A 6 32.28 34.47 -13.24
C ARG A 6 31.57 33.80 -12.08
N ASP A 7 31.16 34.58 -11.09
CA ASP A 7 30.14 34.13 -10.15
C ASP A 7 28.78 34.36 -10.82
N GLY A 8 28.43 33.40 -11.67
CA GLY A 8 27.05 33.20 -12.07
C GLY A 8 26.30 32.67 -10.86
N VAL A 9 25.57 33.54 -10.18
CA VAL A 9 24.52 33.13 -9.26
C VAL A 9 23.49 32.37 -10.11
N GLU A 10 23.48 31.04 -10.03
CA GLU A 10 22.33 30.23 -10.44
C GLU A 10 21.14 30.73 -9.63
N GLU A 11 20.27 31.53 -10.25
CA GLU A 11 18.99 31.91 -9.63
C GLU A 11 18.21 30.63 -9.30
N ASP A 12 17.98 30.47 -8.00
CA ASP A 12 17.11 29.48 -7.37
C ASP A 12 15.87 29.16 -8.23
N SER A 13 15.63 27.86 -8.41
CA SER A 13 14.43 27.24 -8.98
C SER A 13 13.19 28.16 -8.99
N SER A 14 12.93 28.76 -10.16
CA SER A 14 11.83 29.69 -10.42
C SER A 14 10.46 29.08 -10.11
N TRP A 15 9.45 29.90 -9.86
CA TRP A 15 8.02 29.58 -9.63
C TRP A 15 7.47 28.27 -10.26
N ALA A 16 7.98 27.87 -11.42
CA ALA A 16 7.76 26.56 -12.02
C ALA A 16 7.85 25.40 -11.01
N ASP A 17 8.95 25.25 -10.27
CA ASP A 17 9.18 24.12 -9.36
C ASP A 17 8.22 24.16 -8.16
N ALA A 18 7.99 25.34 -7.60
CA ALA A 18 7.01 25.54 -6.53
C ALA A 18 5.58 25.20 -7.00
N SER A 19 5.23 25.54 -8.24
CA SER A 19 3.92 25.22 -8.80
C SER A 19 3.65 23.71 -8.85
N LEU A 20 4.69 22.88 -9.02
CA LEU A 20 4.56 21.42 -9.14
C LEU A 20 4.05 20.78 -7.85
N LEU A 21 4.46 21.34 -6.70
CA LEU A 21 4.14 20.82 -5.38
C LEU A 21 2.63 20.82 -5.09
N VAL A 22 1.86 21.66 -5.80
CA VAL A 22 0.41 21.81 -5.61
C VAL A 22 -0.37 21.52 -6.89
N GLY A 23 0.08 22.06 -8.02
CA GLY A 23 -0.63 21.99 -9.29
C GLY A 23 -0.60 20.61 -9.93
N LEU A 24 0.51 19.86 -9.78
CA LEU A 24 0.70 18.60 -10.47
C LEU A 24 -0.29 17.51 -9.99
N PRO A 25 -0.49 17.27 -8.69
CA PRO A 25 -1.51 16.33 -8.21
C PRO A 25 -2.93 16.69 -8.69
N ALA A 26 -3.28 17.98 -8.69
CA ALA A 26 -4.59 18.45 -9.11
C ALA A 26 -4.81 18.25 -10.63
N ALA A 27 -3.83 18.58 -11.45
CA ALA A 27 -3.89 18.37 -12.90
C ALA A 27 -3.96 16.87 -13.26
N VAL A 28 -3.20 16.01 -12.57
CA VAL A 28 -3.28 14.56 -12.74
C VAL A 28 -4.68 14.07 -12.36
N ARG A 29 -5.23 14.48 -11.21
CA ARG A 29 -6.61 14.13 -10.82
C ARG A 29 -7.61 14.54 -11.91
N ALA A 30 -7.50 15.75 -12.45
CA ALA A 30 -8.40 16.22 -13.49
C ALA A 30 -8.35 15.33 -14.75
N ALA A 31 -7.14 14.97 -15.20
CA ALA A 31 -6.97 14.05 -16.33
C ALA A 31 -7.57 12.66 -16.06
N LEU A 32 -7.45 12.14 -14.83
CA LEU A 32 -8.04 10.87 -14.42
C LEU A 32 -9.57 10.92 -14.37
N VAL A 33 -10.15 11.98 -13.79
CA VAL A 33 -11.61 12.17 -13.72
C VAL A 33 -12.22 12.34 -15.12
N LEU A 34 -11.49 12.95 -16.04
CA LEU A 34 -11.86 13.07 -17.45
C LEU A 34 -11.53 11.80 -18.26
N ASN A 35 -10.94 10.77 -17.64
CA ASN A 35 -10.55 9.50 -18.25
C ASN A 35 -9.58 9.64 -19.44
N VAL A 36 -8.78 10.71 -19.47
CA VAL A 36 -7.86 11.03 -20.57
C VAL A 36 -6.90 9.87 -20.91
N PRO A 37 -6.23 9.20 -19.93
CA PRO A 37 -5.33 8.08 -20.24
C PRO A 37 -5.99 6.99 -21.08
N LYS A 38 -7.18 6.52 -20.66
CA LYS A 38 -7.87 5.43 -21.36
C LYS A 38 -8.46 5.88 -22.70
N ILE A 39 -8.85 7.15 -22.84
CA ILE A 39 -9.29 7.69 -24.13
C ILE A 39 -8.13 7.63 -25.14
N ILE A 40 -6.92 8.01 -24.73
CA ILE A 40 -5.72 7.91 -25.58
C ILE A 40 -5.43 6.44 -25.96
N ASP A 41 -5.57 5.50 -25.03
CA ASP A 41 -5.39 4.07 -25.31
C ASP A 41 -6.46 3.49 -26.25
N SER A 42 -7.67 4.08 -26.28
CA SER A 42 -8.80 3.56 -27.07
C SER A 42 -8.64 3.75 -28.59
N VAL A 43 -7.72 4.61 -29.02
CA VAL A 43 -7.53 4.99 -30.43
C VAL A 43 -6.29 4.34 -31.06
N PHE A 44 -5.95 3.12 -30.64
CA PHE A 44 -4.87 2.34 -31.25
C PHE A 44 -5.09 2.16 -32.77
N PRO A 45 -4.05 2.31 -33.63
CA PRO A 45 -2.63 2.53 -33.31
C PRO A 45 -2.19 3.99 -33.22
N ILE A 46 -3.10 4.96 -33.38
CA ILE A 46 -2.77 6.40 -33.47
C ILE A 46 -2.15 6.90 -32.16
N LEU A 47 -2.73 6.50 -31.01
CA LEU A 47 -2.22 6.76 -29.64
C LEU A 47 -1.84 8.22 -29.34
N ALA A 48 -2.35 9.19 -30.12
CA ALA A 48 -2.16 10.62 -29.96
C ALA A 48 -3.43 11.35 -30.38
N LEU A 49 -3.94 12.26 -29.54
CA LEU A 49 -5.22 12.93 -29.76
C LEU A 49 -5.15 14.43 -29.46
N SER A 50 -5.90 15.23 -30.21
CA SER A 50 -6.14 16.63 -29.90
C SER A 50 -7.10 16.79 -28.72
N ALA A 51 -7.13 17.98 -28.12
CA ALA A 51 -8.10 18.28 -27.07
C ALA A 51 -9.55 18.19 -27.57
N GLU A 52 -9.83 18.52 -28.84
CA GLU A 52 -11.16 18.38 -29.43
C GLU A 52 -11.61 16.92 -29.49
N GLU A 53 -10.73 16.03 -29.95
CA GLU A 53 -11.01 14.60 -30.02
C GLU A 53 -11.25 14.01 -28.62
N ILE A 54 -10.40 14.34 -27.63
CA ILE A 54 -10.59 13.90 -26.25
C ILE A 54 -11.91 14.45 -25.68
N CYS A 55 -12.21 15.74 -25.88
CA CYS A 55 -13.43 16.36 -25.37
C CYS A 55 -14.69 15.72 -25.95
N LYS A 56 -14.68 15.24 -27.19
CA LYS A 56 -15.79 14.48 -27.77
C LYS A 56 -16.14 13.24 -26.93
N HIS A 57 -15.13 12.42 -26.63
CA HIS A 57 -15.30 11.24 -25.77
C HIS A 57 -15.76 11.61 -24.35
N VAL A 58 -15.19 12.68 -23.77
CA VAL A 58 -15.58 13.17 -22.44
C VAL A 58 -17.04 13.60 -22.41
N THR A 59 -17.49 14.37 -23.41
CA THR A 59 -18.87 14.86 -23.48
C THR A 59 -19.87 13.73 -23.66
N GLU A 60 -19.56 12.77 -24.53
CA GLU A 60 -20.38 11.57 -24.72
C GLU A 60 -20.48 10.75 -23.42
N THR A 61 -19.36 10.55 -22.72
CA THR A 61 -19.31 9.71 -21.50
C THR A 61 -19.93 10.40 -20.28
N GLN A 62 -19.71 11.70 -20.09
CA GLN A 62 -20.17 12.44 -18.92
C GLN A 62 -21.53 13.15 -19.13
N GLY A 63 -22.08 13.12 -20.34
CA GLY A 63 -23.37 13.74 -20.66
C GLY A 63 -23.38 15.27 -20.53
N ARG A 64 -22.22 15.93 -20.55
CA ARG A 64 -22.10 17.39 -20.45
C ARG A 64 -21.01 17.95 -21.38
N PRO A 65 -21.17 19.17 -21.93
CA PRO A 65 -20.18 19.78 -22.80
C PRO A 65 -18.82 19.96 -22.12
N ALA A 66 -17.75 19.58 -22.81
CA ALA A 66 -16.36 19.80 -22.40
C ALA A 66 -15.74 20.90 -23.28
N SER A 67 -14.86 21.74 -22.70
CA SER A 67 -14.16 22.79 -23.42
C SER A 67 -12.75 22.32 -23.82
N PRO A 68 -12.46 22.17 -25.13
CA PRO A 68 -11.12 21.83 -25.60
C PRO A 68 -10.05 22.80 -25.11
N GLN A 69 -10.34 24.10 -25.11
CA GLN A 69 -9.39 25.14 -24.69
C GLN A 69 -9.01 25.03 -23.21
N ASN A 70 -9.93 24.61 -22.35
CA ASN A 70 -9.63 24.38 -20.94
C ASN A 70 -8.92 23.05 -20.71
N LEU A 71 -9.25 22.00 -21.49
CA LEU A 71 -8.51 20.75 -21.47
C LEU A 71 -7.06 20.95 -21.92
N GLU A 72 -6.81 21.74 -22.97
CA GLU A 72 -5.45 22.06 -23.42
C GLU A 72 -4.60 22.64 -22.30
N LYS A 73 -5.13 23.56 -21.48
CA LYS A 73 -4.36 24.14 -20.36
C LYS A 73 -3.92 23.08 -19.34
N ILE A 74 -4.80 22.12 -19.05
CA ILE A 74 -4.50 21.00 -18.15
C ILE A 74 -3.43 20.10 -18.77
N MET A 75 -3.63 19.72 -20.03
CA MET A 75 -2.72 18.81 -20.74
C MET A 75 -1.36 19.44 -21.00
N ASP A 76 -1.30 20.70 -21.38
CA ASP A 76 -0.06 21.46 -21.56
C ASP A 76 0.76 21.47 -20.26
N TYR A 77 0.11 21.74 -19.12
CA TYR A 77 0.80 21.70 -17.81
C TYR A 77 1.33 20.31 -17.48
N LEU A 78 0.57 19.25 -17.78
CA LEU A 78 1.03 17.87 -17.61
C LEU A 78 2.18 17.50 -18.56
N CYS A 79 2.17 18.01 -19.79
CA CYS A 79 3.22 17.80 -20.78
C CYS A 79 4.51 18.54 -20.44
N CYS A 80 4.44 19.80 -19.99
CA CYS A 80 5.59 20.56 -19.50
C CYS A 80 6.32 19.84 -18.36
N ASN A 81 5.60 19.01 -17.59
CA ASN A 81 6.13 18.23 -16.48
C ASN A 81 6.44 16.76 -16.83
N GLY A 82 6.40 16.42 -18.13
CA GLY A 82 6.73 15.11 -18.67
C GLY A 82 5.77 13.99 -18.26
N ILE A 83 4.59 14.32 -17.71
CA ILE A 83 3.56 13.33 -17.40
C ILE A 83 2.98 12.78 -18.70
N PHE A 84 2.60 13.64 -19.63
CA PHE A 84 2.20 13.27 -20.99
C PHE A 84 3.19 13.82 -22.02
N SER A 85 3.07 13.37 -23.26
CA SER A 85 3.86 13.85 -24.40
C SER A 85 2.99 14.73 -25.30
N LEU A 86 3.60 15.79 -25.84
CA LEU A 86 2.97 16.74 -26.75
C LEU A 86 3.72 16.74 -28.08
N THR A 87 2.98 16.59 -29.18
CA THR A 87 3.45 16.86 -30.56
C THR A 87 2.59 17.94 -31.19
N ILE A 88 3.16 18.70 -32.13
CA ILE A 88 2.43 19.71 -32.90
C ILE A 88 2.41 19.22 -34.34
N GLU A 89 1.21 18.96 -34.85
CA GLU A 89 0.98 18.50 -36.22
C GLU A 89 0.40 19.64 -37.06
N GLN A 90 0.61 19.58 -38.38
CA GLN A 90 -0.06 20.46 -39.32
C GLN A 90 -1.25 19.73 -39.92
N GLU A 91 -2.44 20.27 -39.71
CA GLU A 91 -3.66 19.78 -40.33
C GLU A 91 -4.15 20.79 -41.36
N GLU A 92 -4.53 20.30 -42.54
CA GLU A 92 -5.20 21.11 -43.56
C GLU A 92 -6.71 21.08 -43.31
N LYS A 93 -7.29 22.26 -43.09
CA LYS A 93 -8.74 22.43 -42.89
C LYS A 93 -9.19 23.66 -43.65
N ASP A 94 -10.28 23.55 -44.41
CA ASP A 94 -10.86 24.68 -45.17
C ASP A 94 -9.85 25.43 -46.07
N GLY A 95 -8.86 24.72 -46.63
CA GLY A 95 -7.83 25.29 -47.52
C GLY A 95 -6.72 26.08 -46.80
N GLY A 96 -6.66 26.03 -45.47
CA GLY A 96 -5.58 26.59 -44.66
C GLY A 96 -4.87 25.53 -43.82
N PHE A 97 -3.59 25.77 -43.50
CA PHE A 97 -2.81 24.92 -42.60
C PHE A 97 -2.91 25.44 -41.16
N PHE A 98 -3.38 24.59 -40.25
CA PHE A 98 -3.49 24.89 -38.83
C PHE A 98 -2.52 24.00 -38.03
N ARG A 99 -1.93 24.58 -36.98
CA ARG A 99 -1.12 23.82 -36.02
C ARG A 99 -2.04 23.24 -34.95
N VAL A 100 -2.07 21.92 -34.84
CA VAL A 100 -2.90 21.19 -33.88
C VAL A 100 -1.99 20.48 -32.89
N LYS A 101 -2.26 20.67 -31.59
CA LYS A 101 -1.59 19.94 -30.52
C LYS A 101 -2.16 18.52 -30.44
N LYS A 102 -1.29 17.52 -30.35
CA LYS A 102 -1.64 16.12 -30.11
C LYS A 102 -0.96 15.64 -28.84
N TYR A 103 -1.75 15.03 -27.97
CA TYR A 103 -1.34 14.53 -26.67
C TYR A 103 -1.28 13.01 -26.69
N SER A 104 -0.19 12.45 -26.18
CA SER A 104 0.06 11.00 -26.14
C SER A 104 0.70 10.58 -24.82
N HIS A 105 0.78 9.28 -24.58
CA HIS A 105 1.45 8.74 -23.40
C HIS A 105 2.97 8.99 -23.44
N SER A 106 3.49 9.57 -22.36
CA SER A 106 4.91 9.47 -22.02
C SER A 106 5.17 8.16 -21.25
N PRO A 107 6.43 7.74 -21.06
CA PRO A 107 6.74 6.60 -20.17
C PRO A 107 6.13 6.74 -18.76
N LYS A 108 5.99 7.97 -18.23
CA LYS A 108 5.39 8.22 -16.91
C LYS A 108 3.88 8.04 -16.89
N SER A 109 3.14 8.53 -17.90
CA SER A 109 1.67 8.41 -17.92
C SER A 109 1.15 7.02 -18.28
N ARG A 110 1.96 6.11 -18.81
CA ARG A 110 1.50 4.74 -19.14
C ARG A 110 0.93 3.99 -17.93
N CYS A 111 1.38 4.30 -16.72
CA CYS A 111 0.80 3.70 -15.52
C CYS A 111 -0.59 4.25 -15.17
N LEU A 112 -0.95 5.44 -15.68
CA LEU A 112 -2.23 6.12 -15.42
C LEU A 112 -3.42 5.49 -16.15
N SER A 113 -3.18 4.48 -16.99
CA SER A 113 -4.25 3.65 -17.58
C SER A 113 -4.55 2.39 -16.77
N ARG A 114 -3.74 2.09 -15.75
CA ARG A 114 -3.92 0.92 -14.87
C ARG A 114 -4.90 1.27 -13.77
N ASP A 115 -6.04 0.58 -13.73
CA ASP A 115 -7.15 0.85 -12.78
C ASP A 115 -6.69 1.03 -11.33
N GLN A 116 -5.84 0.12 -10.84
CA GLN A 116 -5.31 0.20 -9.48
C GLN A 116 -4.55 1.51 -9.18
N ILE A 117 -3.76 1.99 -10.15
CA ILE A 117 -3.00 3.24 -10.01
C ILE A 117 -3.95 4.43 -10.04
N VAL A 118 -4.94 4.39 -10.93
CA VAL A 118 -5.99 5.41 -11.02
C VAL A 118 -6.77 5.50 -9.70
N ASP A 119 -7.28 4.39 -9.19
CA ASP A 119 -8.02 4.35 -7.92
C ASP A 119 -7.16 4.85 -6.75
N SER A 120 -5.86 4.50 -6.69
CA SER A 120 -4.93 5.02 -5.67
C SER A 120 -4.80 6.55 -5.74
N LEU A 121 -4.58 7.11 -6.94
CA LEU A 121 -4.42 8.54 -7.12
C LEU A 121 -5.73 9.32 -6.89
N LEU A 122 -6.87 8.75 -7.27
CA LEU A 122 -8.19 9.32 -7.00
C LEU A 122 -8.51 9.33 -5.51
N MET A 123 -8.09 8.30 -4.76
CA MET A 123 -8.19 8.25 -3.30
C MET A 123 -7.32 9.33 -2.65
N PHE A 124 -6.03 9.39 -2.98
CA PHE A 124 -5.10 10.37 -2.39
C PHE A 124 -5.47 11.83 -2.68
N THR A 125 -6.27 12.06 -3.71
CA THR A 125 -6.73 13.40 -4.08
C THR A 125 -8.22 13.61 -3.82
N ALA A 126 -8.88 12.70 -3.10
CA ALA A 126 -10.27 12.85 -2.67
C ALA A 126 -10.42 13.98 -1.63
N PRO A 127 -11.59 14.62 -1.51
CA PRO A 127 -11.79 15.77 -0.61
C PRO A 127 -11.37 15.52 0.85
N GLU A 128 -11.62 14.32 1.35
CA GLU A 128 -11.25 13.87 2.69
C GLU A 128 -9.72 13.87 2.87
N PHE A 129 -9.00 13.39 1.85
CA PHE A 129 -7.55 13.36 1.83
C PHE A 129 -6.93 14.74 1.59
N VAL A 130 -7.58 15.62 0.83
CA VAL A 130 -7.12 17.02 0.68
C VAL A 130 -7.07 17.72 2.04
N THR A 131 -8.11 17.53 2.85
CA THR A 131 -8.13 18.05 4.23
C THR A 131 -7.07 17.35 5.09
N LEU A 132 -6.91 16.04 4.95
CA LEU A 132 -5.86 15.29 5.64
C LEU A 132 -4.45 15.87 5.42
N TRP A 133 -4.09 16.20 4.17
CA TRP A 133 -2.76 16.71 3.84
C TRP A 133 -2.42 18.01 4.57
N SER A 134 -3.42 18.87 4.82
CA SER A 134 -3.22 20.10 5.60
C SER A 134 -2.82 19.86 7.05
N LYS A 135 -3.16 18.68 7.59
CA LYS A 135 -2.85 18.24 8.95
C LYS A 135 -1.66 17.29 9.02
N ALA A 136 -0.88 17.14 7.94
CA ALA A 136 0.21 16.16 7.88
C ALA A 136 1.33 16.38 8.92
N HIS A 137 1.42 17.58 9.50
CA HIS A 137 2.37 17.92 10.56
C HIS A 137 1.90 17.51 11.96
N GLU A 138 0.59 17.29 12.17
CA GLU A 138 0.00 17.01 13.48
C GLU A 138 0.53 15.73 14.16
N PRO A 139 0.77 14.61 13.44
CA PRO A 139 1.30 13.40 14.07
C PRO A 139 2.69 13.58 14.71
N VAL A 140 3.44 14.62 14.33
CA VAL A 140 4.72 14.97 14.99
C VAL A 140 4.48 15.39 16.45
N PHE A 141 3.38 16.09 16.72
CA PHE A 141 3.01 16.55 18.06
C PHE A 141 2.18 15.50 18.82
N ASN A 142 1.36 14.74 18.09
CA ASN A 142 0.43 13.76 18.65
C ASN A 142 0.60 12.39 17.99
N PRO A 143 1.68 11.63 18.29
CA PRO A 143 1.99 10.37 17.60
C PRO A 143 0.99 9.23 17.86
N GLN A 144 0.09 9.41 18.83
CA GLN A 144 -0.93 8.44 19.21
C GLN A 144 -2.25 8.61 18.43
N VAL A 145 -2.39 9.69 17.66
CA VAL A 145 -3.61 9.98 16.90
C VAL A 145 -3.23 10.36 15.48
N SER A 146 -3.76 9.63 14.51
CA SER A 146 -3.54 9.88 13.09
C SER A 146 -4.15 11.23 12.67
N ALA A 147 -3.56 11.85 11.64
CA ALA A 147 -4.13 13.07 11.06
C ALA A 147 -5.57 12.84 10.56
N PHE A 148 -5.91 11.61 10.16
CA PHE A 148 -7.25 11.22 9.73
C PHE A 148 -8.24 11.21 10.89
N GLU A 149 -7.88 10.63 12.02
CA GLU A 149 -8.68 10.66 13.24
C GLU A 149 -8.85 12.09 13.77
N LEU A 150 -7.80 12.92 13.72
CA LEU A 150 -7.90 14.35 14.06
C LEU A 150 -8.82 15.13 13.11
N ASN A 151 -9.02 14.65 11.88
CA ASN A 151 -9.88 15.30 10.90
C ASN A 151 -11.34 14.85 11.00
N THR A 152 -11.56 13.55 11.17
CA THR A 152 -12.89 12.93 11.08
C THR A 152 -13.48 12.54 12.43
N GLY A 153 -12.66 12.50 13.49
CA GLY A 153 -13.05 11.97 14.80
C GLY A 153 -13.25 10.45 14.82
N LYS A 154 -12.93 9.74 13.73
CA LYS A 154 -13.17 8.31 13.57
C LYS A 154 -11.94 7.58 13.04
N PHE A 155 -11.82 6.32 13.44
CA PHE A 155 -10.88 5.39 12.85
C PHE A 155 -11.19 5.17 11.36
N PHE A 156 -10.16 5.07 10.53
CA PHE A 156 -10.27 5.09 9.07
C PHE A 156 -11.25 4.06 8.51
N TYR A 157 -11.14 2.78 8.90
CA TYR A 157 -12.01 1.72 8.37
C TYR A 157 -13.49 1.92 8.77
N LYS A 158 -13.72 2.40 10.00
CA LYS A 158 -15.06 2.73 10.48
C LYS A 158 -15.67 3.90 9.70
N TYR A 159 -14.89 4.93 9.44
CA TYR A 159 -15.33 6.07 8.63
C TYR A 159 -15.71 5.65 7.20
N LEU A 160 -14.88 4.83 6.54
CA LEU A 160 -15.20 4.31 5.21
C LEU A 160 -16.52 3.54 5.19
N ALA A 161 -16.76 2.69 6.19
CA ALA A 161 -17.96 1.86 6.26
C ALA A 161 -19.24 2.65 6.58
N GLU A 162 -19.14 3.70 7.40
CA GLU A 162 -20.32 4.42 7.92
C GLU A 162 -20.65 5.71 7.15
N GLU A 163 -19.63 6.43 6.65
CA GLU A 163 -19.80 7.82 6.21
C GLU A 163 -19.31 8.10 4.79
N ALA A 164 -18.45 7.26 4.20
CA ALA A 164 -17.83 7.55 2.90
C ALA A 164 -17.91 6.36 1.92
N PRO A 165 -19.12 5.94 1.50
CA PRO A 165 -19.30 4.78 0.63
C PRO A 165 -18.62 4.93 -0.74
N GLU A 166 -18.57 6.13 -1.33
CA GLU A 166 -17.87 6.36 -2.60
C GLU A 166 -16.35 6.18 -2.44
N LEU A 167 -15.78 6.69 -1.35
CA LEU A 167 -14.36 6.54 -1.04
C LEU A 167 -14.02 5.09 -0.70
N GLN A 168 -14.91 4.40 0.02
CA GLN A 168 -14.80 2.97 0.32
C GLN A 168 -14.75 2.16 -0.98
N GLN A 169 -15.59 2.46 -1.97
CA GLN A 169 -15.55 1.78 -3.26
C GLN A 169 -14.23 1.98 -3.99
N ILE A 170 -13.66 3.20 -3.98
CA ILE A 170 -12.34 3.47 -4.56
C ILE A 170 -11.27 2.66 -3.83
N TYR A 171 -11.30 2.66 -2.48
CA TYR A 171 -10.37 1.92 -1.64
C TYR A 171 -10.43 0.40 -1.93
N VAL A 172 -11.63 -0.18 -2.00
CA VAL A 172 -11.81 -1.61 -2.29
C VAL A 172 -11.31 -1.97 -3.69
N ARG A 173 -11.61 -1.17 -4.73
CA ARG A 173 -11.10 -1.42 -6.09
C ARG A 173 -9.57 -1.34 -6.15
N GLN A 174 -8.99 -0.36 -5.46
CA GLN A 174 -7.54 -0.22 -5.34
C GLN A 174 -6.90 -1.48 -4.72
N LEU A 175 -7.47 -1.96 -3.62
CA LEU A 175 -6.95 -3.15 -2.94
C LEU A 175 -7.11 -4.41 -3.79
N LYS A 176 -8.26 -4.58 -4.46
CA LYS A 176 -8.50 -5.69 -5.39
C LYS A 176 -7.49 -5.74 -6.53
N GLY A 177 -7.12 -4.58 -7.09
CA GLY A 177 -6.07 -4.47 -8.09
C GLY A 177 -4.71 -4.97 -7.57
N SER A 178 -4.33 -4.59 -6.35
CA SER A 178 -3.10 -5.08 -5.71
C SER A 178 -3.17 -6.57 -5.36
N SER A 179 -4.33 -7.07 -4.92
CA SER A 179 -4.55 -8.50 -4.64
C SER A 179 -4.41 -9.36 -5.90
N THR A 180 -4.80 -8.85 -7.06
CA THR A 180 -4.59 -9.55 -8.34
C THR A 180 -3.11 -9.71 -8.67
N GLN A 181 -2.27 -8.74 -8.31
CA GLN A 181 -0.81 -8.83 -8.49
C GLN A 181 -0.19 -9.77 -7.47
N ALA A 182 -0.60 -9.68 -6.20
CA ALA A 182 -0.19 -10.59 -5.14
C ALA A 182 -0.52 -12.05 -5.49
N LEU A 183 -1.72 -12.31 -6.04
CA LEU A 183 -2.13 -13.63 -6.52
C LEU A 183 -1.17 -14.18 -7.58
N LYS A 184 -0.77 -13.37 -8.57
CA LYS A 184 0.20 -13.80 -9.60
C LYS A 184 1.53 -14.19 -8.97
N LEU A 185 2.04 -13.35 -8.08
CA LEU A 185 3.29 -13.62 -7.37
C LEU A 185 3.19 -14.90 -6.53
N LEU A 186 2.11 -15.10 -5.78
CA LEU A 186 1.86 -16.31 -5.02
C LEU A 186 1.85 -17.55 -5.91
N ILE A 187 1.16 -17.49 -7.05
CA ILE A 187 1.15 -18.59 -8.01
C ILE A 187 2.56 -18.83 -8.58
N GLU A 188 3.30 -17.79 -8.95
CA GLU A 188 4.64 -17.92 -9.51
C GLU A 188 5.65 -18.52 -8.52
N GLN A 189 5.57 -18.15 -7.25
CA GLN A 189 6.55 -18.58 -6.23
C GLN A 189 6.14 -19.88 -5.50
N TYR A 190 4.85 -20.20 -5.44
CA TYR A 190 4.32 -21.31 -4.63
C TYR A 190 3.43 -22.29 -5.42
N ASP A 191 3.51 -22.34 -6.76
CA ASP A 191 2.70 -23.27 -7.57
C ASP A 191 2.83 -24.72 -7.08
N ASP A 192 4.07 -25.20 -6.95
CA ASP A 192 4.36 -26.58 -6.54
C ASP A 192 3.86 -26.87 -5.11
N GLU A 193 4.00 -25.90 -4.21
CA GLU A 193 3.49 -26.01 -2.84
C GLU A 193 1.96 -26.09 -2.85
N PHE A 194 1.25 -25.22 -3.57
CA PHE A 194 -0.21 -25.28 -3.67
C PHE A 194 -0.71 -26.57 -4.35
N ASN A 195 0.03 -27.10 -5.33
CA ASN A 195 -0.30 -28.37 -5.98
C ASN A 195 -0.15 -29.58 -5.04
N THR A 196 0.83 -29.55 -4.14
CA THR A 196 1.14 -30.68 -3.24
C THR A 196 0.48 -30.56 -1.87
N LEU A 197 0.12 -29.34 -1.46
CA LEU A 197 -0.55 -29.05 -0.20
C LEU A 197 -1.88 -29.81 -0.13
N LYS A 198 -2.19 -30.28 1.07
CA LYS A 198 -3.49 -30.86 1.41
C LYS A 198 -4.08 -30.06 2.56
N GLY A 199 -5.38 -29.82 2.52
CA GLY A 199 -6.10 -29.17 3.61
C GLY A 199 -6.58 -27.78 3.23
N ARG A 200 -6.22 -26.78 4.03
CA ARG A 200 -6.87 -25.47 4.06
C ARG A 200 -5.87 -24.31 3.98
N VAL A 201 -6.16 -23.37 3.09
CA VAL A 201 -5.49 -22.07 3.00
C VAL A 201 -6.39 -21.00 3.60
N VAL A 202 -5.85 -20.12 4.45
CA VAL A 202 -6.61 -19.02 5.08
C VAL A 202 -6.00 -17.69 4.64
N ASP A 203 -6.81 -16.82 4.03
CA ASP A 203 -6.44 -15.45 3.71
C ASP A 203 -6.92 -14.54 4.86
N VAL A 204 -5.97 -14.07 5.66
CA VAL A 204 -6.17 -13.27 6.88
C VAL A 204 -6.18 -11.78 6.50
N GLY A 205 -7.29 -11.10 6.77
CA GLY A 205 -7.53 -9.77 6.21
C GLY A 205 -7.77 -9.83 4.69
N GLY A 206 -8.46 -10.88 4.23
CA GLY A 206 -8.63 -11.20 2.81
C GLY A 206 -9.67 -10.33 2.07
N GLN A 207 -10.35 -9.42 2.78
CA GLN A 207 -11.31 -8.45 2.24
C GLN A 207 -12.44 -9.14 1.47
N GLU A 208 -12.71 -8.72 0.23
CA GLU A 208 -13.68 -9.36 -0.67
C GLU A 208 -13.24 -10.75 -1.17
N GLY A 209 -12.08 -11.27 -0.76
CA GLY A 209 -11.62 -12.62 -1.08
C GLY A 209 -11.01 -12.75 -2.48
N ALA A 210 -10.38 -11.69 -3.00
CA ALA A 210 -9.80 -11.68 -4.35
C ALA A 210 -8.68 -12.72 -4.54
N ILE A 211 -7.82 -12.93 -3.53
CA ILE A 211 -6.76 -13.95 -3.57
C ILE A 211 -7.38 -15.34 -3.51
N CYS A 212 -8.26 -15.61 -2.53
CA CYS A 212 -8.97 -16.88 -2.44
C CYS A 212 -9.73 -17.24 -3.72
N THR A 213 -10.38 -16.28 -4.37
CA THR A 213 -11.09 -16.50 -5.65
C THR A 213 -10.15 -17.08 -6.70
N GLY A 214 -8.97 -16.49 -6.87
CA GLY A 214 -8.00 -16.93 -7.86
C GLY A 214 -7.36 -18.28 -7.52
N LEU A 215 -6.98 -18.47 -6.26
CA LEU A 215 -6.38 -19.74 -5.81
C LEU A 215 -7.40 -20.89 -5.88
N ALA A 216 -8.66 -20.67 -5.47
CA ALA A 216 -9.72 -21.67 -5.55
C ALA A 216 -10.09 -22.06 -6.99
N ALA A 217 -9.91 -21.14 -7.94
CA ALA A 217 -10.07 -21.45 -9.36
C ALA A 217 -8.93 -22.34 -9.90
N LYS A 218 -7.69 -22.13 -9.43
CA LYS A 218 -6.50 -22.88 -9.91
C LYS A 218 -6.29 -24.21 -9.18
N TYR A 219 -6.55 -24.28 -7.88
CA TYR A 219 -6.25 -25.44 -7.02
C TYR A 219 -7.53 -25.99 -6.37
N PRO A 220 -8.41 -26.68 -7.15
CA PRO A 220 -9.73 -27.10 -6.68
C PRO A 220 -9.71 -28.20 -5.60
N HIS A 221 -8.56 -28.81 -5.32
CA HIS A 221 -8.37 -29.80 -4.25
C HIS A 221 -8.15 -29.17 -2.86
N LEU A 222 -7.85 -27.88 -2.79
CA LEU A 222 -7.67 -27.15 -1.54
C LEU A 222 -8.99 -26.55 -1.04
N ASN A 223 -9.10 -26.39 0.28
CA ASN A 223 -10.16 -25.61 0.91
C ASN A 223 -9.66 -24.21 1.22
N PHE A 224 -10.50 -23.20 1.08
CA PHE A 224 -10.12 -21.81 1.30
C PHE A 224 -11.02 -21.15 2.33
N ILE A 225 -10.42 -20.42 3.26
CA ILE A 225 -11.12 -19.48 4.13
C ILE A 225 -10.69 -18.06 3.76
N ASN A 226 -11.66 -17.21 3.44
CA ASN A 226 -11.48 -15.76 3.43
C ASN A 226 -11.89 -15.22 4.81
N PHE A 227 -10.94 -14.66 5.56
CA PHE A 227 -11.14 -14.17 6.92
C PHE A 227 -10.94 -12.66 6.99
N ASP A 228 -11.96 -11.94 7.46
CA ASP A 228 -11.94 -10.49 7.64
C ASP A 228 -12.97 -10.07 8.72
N LEU A 229 -13.13 -8.78 8.96
CA LEU A 229 -14.14 -8.26 9.89
C LEU A 229 -15.56 -8.67 9.47
N PRO A 230 -16.48 -8.89 10.43
CA PRO A 230 -17.83 -9.37 10.13
C PRO A 230 -18.60 -8.53 9.10
N GLU A 231 -18.46 -7.21 9.12
CA GLU A 231 -19.09 -6.27 8.19
C GLU A 231 -18.49 -6.35 6.78
N VAL A 232 -17.17 -6.54 6.66
CA VAL A 232 -16.49 -6.75 5.38
C VAL A 232 -16.95 -8.05 4.75
N ILE A 233 -16.96 -9.13 5.53
CA ILE A 233 -17.44 -10.44 5.10
C ILE A 233 -18.90 -10.42 4.68
N ARG A 234 -19.76 -9.65 5.39
CA ARG A 234 -21.18 -9.51 5.03
C ARG A 234 -21.38 -8.85 3.66
N ALA A 235 -20.49 -7.93 3.29
CA ALA A 235 -20.51 -7.24 2.01
C ALA A 235 -19.80 -8.01 0.89
N ALA A 236 -18.95 -8.98 1.23
CA ALA A 236 -18.16 -9.73 0.26
C ALA A 236 -19.05 -10.56 -0.69
N PRO A 237 -18.68 -10.66 -1.98
CA PRO A 237 -19.41 -11.50 -2.93
C PRO A 237 -19.28 -12.97 -2.53
N ARG A 238 -20.31 -13.78 -2.81
CA ARG A 238 -20.21 -15.23 -2.62
C ARG A 238 -19.21 -15.82 -3.61
N ILE A 239 -18.21 -16.52 -3.09
CA ILE A 239 -17.20 -17.21 -3.90
C ILE A 239 -17.40 -18.72 -3.78
N SER A 240 -17.44 -19.42 -4.91
CA SER A 240 -17.54 -20.89 -4.92
C SER A 240 -16.29 -21.52 -4.30
N ARG A 241 -16.47 -22.51 -3.41
CA ARG A 241 -15.39 -23.25 -2.71
C ARG A 241 -14.53 -22.40 -1.75
N VAL A 242 -15.00 -21.21 -1.39
CA VAL A 242 -14.39 -20.37 -0.36
C VAL A 242 -15.39 -20.19 0.76
N GLU A 243 -14.97 -20.49 1.99
CA GLU A 243 -15.71 -20.20 3.20
C GLU A 243 -15.38 -18.77 3.65
N HIS A 244 -16.40 -17.95 3.87
CA HIS A 244 -16.21 -16.60 4.42
C HIS A 244 -16.42 -16.63 5.93
N VAL A 245 -15.42 -16.19 6.69
CA VAL A 245 -15.46 -16.21 8.16
C VAL A 245 -15.23 -14.79 8.69
N GLY A 246 -16.21 -14.25 9.41
CA GLY A 246 -16.11 -12.96 10.08
C GLY A 246 -15.44 -13.07 11.44
N GLY A 247 -14.50 -12.19 11.75
CA GLY A 247 -13.88 -12.09 13.08
C GLY A 247 -12.71 -11.11 13.12
N SER A 248 -11.94 -11.13 14.20
CA SER A 248 -10.78 -10.26 14.39
C SER A 248 -9.49 -11.08 14.54
N PHE A 249 -8.47 -10.74 13.76
CA PHE A 249 -7.14 -11.37 13.89
C PHE A 249 -6.44 -11.05 15.22
N PHE A 250 -6.95 -10.10 16.00
CA PHE A 250 -6.45 -9.78 17.33
C PHE A 250 -6.96 -10.79 18.37
N GLU A 251 -8.02 -11.52 18.04
CA GLU A 251 -8.62 -12.52 18.91
C GLU A 251 -8.24 -13.92 18.47
N VAL A 252 -8.81 -14.39 17.36
CA VAL A 252 -8.67 -15.76 16.86
C VAL A 252 -8.60 -15.74 15.34
N VAL A 253 -7.53 -16.33 14.79
CA VAL A 253 -7.40 -16.61 13.36
C VAL A 253 -7.85 -18.06 13.11
N PRO A 254 -8.68 -18.34 12.08
CA PRO A 254 -9.08 -19.70 11.74
C PRO A 254 -7.89 -20.61 11.46
N SER A 255 -7.93 -21.86 11.93
CA SER A 255 -6.86 -22.83 11.69
C SER A 255 -6.75 -23.21 10.22
N GLY A 256 -5.51 -23.37 9.74
CA GLY A 256 -5.19 -23.78 8.37
C GLY A 256 -3.79 -24.36 8.25
N ASN A 257 -3.46 -24.87 7.07
CA ASN A 257 -2.16 -25.43 6.71
C ASN A 257 -1.19 -24.36 6.19
N LEU A 258 -1.75 -23.36 5.51
CA LEU A 258 -1.02 -22.19 5.01
C LEU A 258 -1.88 -20.95 5.27
N LEU A 259 -1.26 -19.90 5.82
CA LEU A 259 -1.89 -18.60 6.00
C LEU A 259 -1.30 -17.59 5.03
N ILE A 260 -2.11 -16.67 4.54
CA ILE A 260 -1.70 -15.52 3.75
C ILE A 260 -2.14 -14.28 4.52
N ILE A 261 -1.28 -13.27 4.65
CA ILE A 261 -1.65 -11.96 5.21
C ILE A 261 -1.08 -10.87 4.31
N LYS A 262 -1.95 -10.00 3.77
CA LYS A 262 -1.57 -9.02 2.75
C LYS A 262 -1.96 -7.60 3.16
N PHE A 263 -0.99 -6.69 3.22
CA PHE A 263 -1.18 -5.28 3.61
C PHE A 263 -1.96 -5.10 4.92
N CYS A 264 -1.69 -5.96 5.89
CA CYS A 264 -2.24 -5.83 7.23
C CYS A 264 -1.21 -5.31 8.22
N LEU A 265 0.03 -5.83 8.22
CA LEU A 265 1.00 -5.52 9.27
C LEU A 265 1.51 -4.08 9.20
N LEU A 266 1.60 -3.49 7.99
CA LEU A 266 1.93 -2.07 7.83
C LEU A 266 0.95 -1.11 8.53
N ASN A 267 -0.27 -1.57 8.81
CA ASN A 267 -1.34 -0.75 9.40
C ASN A 267 -1.20 -0.58 10.91
N TRP A 268 -0.27 -1.31 11.54
CA TRP A 268 -0.24 -1.47 12.99
C TRP A 268 1.16 -1.28 13.56
N ASP A 269 1.22 -0.94 14.85
CA ASP A 269 2.45 -0.88 15.64
C ASP A 269 3.02 -2.28 15.92
N ASP A 270 4.20 -2.31 16.56
CA ASP A 270 4.95 -3.56 16.77
C ASP A 270 4.24 -4.49 17.76
N GLU A 271 3.63 -3.95 18.81
CA GLU A 271 2.86 -4.73 19.78
C GLU A 271 1.65 -5.41 19.12
N SER A 272 0.91 -4.67 18.30
CA SER A 272 -0.24 -5.15 17.55
C SER A 272 0.19 -6.19 16.51
N CYS A 273 1.26 -5.93 15.76
CA CYS A 273 1.81 -6.90 14.81
C CYS A 273 2.24 -8.20 15.51
N LEU A 274 2.91 -8.10 16.67
CA LEU A 274 3.29 -9.26 17.46
C LEU A 274 2.07 -10.07 17.90
N GLN A 275 0.98 -9.41 18.31
CA GLN A 275 -0.27 -10.09 18.68
C GLN A 275 -0.92 -10.80 17.49
N ILE A 276 -1.00 -10.15 16.33
CA ILE A 276 -1.52 -10.74 15.08
C ILE A 276 -0.69 -11.97 14.69
N LEU A 277 0.64 -11.84 14.70
CA LEU A 277 1.55 -12.93 14.35
C LEU A 277 1.45 -14.10 15.33
N LYS A 278 1.29 -13.85 16.64
CA LYS A 278 1.04 -14.91 17.64
C LYS A 278 -0.24 -15.68 17.35
N ASN A 279 -1.31 -14.99 16.95
CA ASN A 279 -2.57 -15.65 16.60
C ASN A 279 -2.45 -16.44 15.30
N CYS A 280 -1.74 -15.92 14.30
CA CYS A 280 -1.39 -16.69 13.10
C CYS A 280 -0.56 -17.93 13.44
N ARG A 281 0.42 -17.80 14.34
CA ARG A 281 1.25 -18.93 14.80
C ARG A 281 0.42 -20.02 15.48
N LYS A 282 -0.57 -19.65 16.29
CA LYS A 282 -1.53 -20.58 16.92
C LYS A 282 -2.43 -21.25 15.89
N ALA A 283 -2.88 -20.53 14.86
CA ALA A 283 -3.69 -21.09 13.79
C ALA A 283 -2.95 -22.18 12.98
N LEU A 284 -1.62 -22.18 13.00
CA LEU A 284 -0.74 -23.19 12.40
C LEU A 284 -0.27 -24.28 13.39
N ALA A 285 -0.78 -24.31 14.63
CA ALA A 285 -0.20 -25.15 15.70
C ALA A 285 -0.19 -26.67 15.43
N HIS A 286 -1.11 -27.16 14.60
CA HIS A 286 -1.23 -28.58 14.28
C HIS A 286 -0.40 -29.01 13.06
N GLU A 287 0.32 -28.07 12.45
CA GLU A 287 0.96 -28.24 11.15
C GLU A 287 2.47 -28.26 11.28
N ARG A 288 3.07 -29.43 11.03
CA ARG A 288 4.52 -29.63 11.17
C ARG A 288 5.34 -28.73 10.25
N SER A 289 4.78 -28.39 9.09
CA SER A 289 5.37 -27.54 8.06
C SER A 289 4.45 -26.37 7.72
N GLY A 290 3.69 -25.88 8.71
CA GLY A 290 2.79 -24.74 8.52
C GLY A 290 3.57 -23.48 8.15
N LYS A 291 3.01 -22.66 7.26
CA LYS A 291 3.66 -21.42 6.79
C LYS A 291 2.69 -20.24 6.85
N LEU A 292 3.22 -19.08 7.17
CA LEU A 292 2.54 -17.79 6.99
C LEU A 292 3.27 -17.03 5.88
N LEU A 293 2.56 -16.75 4.79
CA LEU A 293 3.01 -15.90 3.70
C LEU A 293 2.59 -14.46 4.00
N ILE A 294 3.58 -13.58 4.17
CA ILE A 294 3.39 -12.17 4.47
C ILE A 294 3.65 -11.38 3.20
N ILE A 295 2.66 -10.63 2.74
CA ILE A 295 2.77 -9.74 1.59
C ILE A 295 2.60 -8.31 2.08
N ASP A 296 3.72 -7.60 2.21
CA ASP A 296 3.71 -6.25 2.77
C ASP A 296 4.77 -5.34 2.14
N ARG A 297 4.78 -4.06 2.45
CA ARG A 297 5.82 -3.12 1.99
C ARG A 297 6.94 -3.04 3.02
N MET A 298 8.13 -3.51 2.65
CA MET A 298 9.30 -3.33 3.51
C MET A 298 9.77 -1.88 3.48
N ASP A 299 10.29 -1.43 4.62
CA ASP A 299 10.98 -0.16 4.76
C ASP A 299 12.35 -0.22 4.06
N ARG A 300 12.53 0.66 3.07
CA ARG A 300 13.76 0.84 2.30
C ARG A 300 14.38 2.21 2.50
N SER A 301 13.89 2.99 3.47
CA SER A 301 14.32 4.38 3.69
C SER A 301 15.83 4.50 3.97
N ALA A 302 16.42 3.47 4.58
CA ALA A 302 17.84 3.37 4.89
C ALA A 302 18.67 2.60 3.84
N ASP A 303 18.07 2.08 2.77
CA ASP A 303 18.80 1.32 1.75
C ASP A 303 19.77 2.24 0.98
N THR A 304 20.98 1.74 0.73
CA THR A 304 21.95 2.46 -0.09
C THR A 304 21.49 2.43 -1.55
N VAL A 305 21.12 3.61 -2.06
CA VAL A 305 20.59 3.75 -3.41
C VAL A 305 21.73 3.88 -4.39
N THR A 306 21.89 2.88 -5.27
CA THR A 306 22.94 2.90 -6.31
C THR A 306 22.37 2.87 -7.73
N ARG A 307 21.10 2.47 -7.90
CA ARG A 307 20.40 2.42 -9.20
C ARG A 307 19.07 3.18 -9.17
N ASP A 308 18.62 3.64 -10.34
CA ASP A 308 17.33 4.34 -10.50
C ASP A 308 16.11 3.54 -10.02
N GLU A 309 16.16 2.21 -10.15
CA GLU A 309 15.11 1.30 -9.66
C GLU A 309 15.04 1.32 -8.13
N ASP A 310 16.19 1.39 -7.46
CA ASP A 310 16.30 1.49 -6.00
C ASP A 310 15.73 2.83 -5.51
N VAL A 311 15.94 3.92 -6.27
CA VAL A 311 15.33 5.24 -5.98
C VAL A 311 13.81 5.12 -5.96
N LYS A 312 13.21 4.51 -7.00
CA LYS A 312 11.75 4.38 -7.10
C LYS A 312 11.17 3.51 -5.99
N ALA A 313 11.84 2.40 -5.67
CA ALA A 313 11.45 1.52 -4.57
C ALA A 313 11.52 2.25 -3.22
N ARG A 314 12.61 3.00 -2.97
CA ARG A 314 12.76 3.83 -1.77
C ARG A 314 11.67 4.90 -1.68
N THR A 315 11.39 5.62 -2.77
CA THR A 315 10.33 6.63 -2.79
C THR A 315 8.96 6.03 -2.51
N ALA A 316 8.63 4.88 -3.12
CA ALA A 316 7.36 4.19 -2.86
C ALA A 316 7.24 3.73 -1.40
N SER A 317 8.32 3.19 -0.83
CA SER A 317 8.41 2.81 0.58
C SER A 317 8.19 4.01 1.50
N ALA A 318 8.95 5.09 1.29
CA ALA A 318 8.87 6.30 2.11
C ALA A 318 7.47 6.94 2.04
N PHE A 319 6.88 7.01 0.84
CA PHE A 319 5.51 7.49 0.68
C PHE A 319 4.50 6.61 1.42
N SER A 320 4.67 5.29 1.39
CA SER A 320 3.78 4.37 2.11
C SER A 320 3.83 4.56 3.62
N ASN A 321 5.04 4.73 4.15
CA ASN A 321 5.24 4.97 5.58
C ASN A 321 4.63 6.31 6.00
N PHE A 322 4.97 7.39 5.26
CA PHE A 322 4.40 8.72 5.47
C PHE A 322 2.86 8.71 5.42
N PHE A 323 2.28 8.13 4.36
CA PHE A 323 0.84 8.03 4.20
C PHE A 323 0.19 7.20 5.31
N GLY A 324 0.79 6.07 5.68
CA GLY A 324 0.33 5.20 6.77
C GLY A 324 0.18 5.99 8.07
N THR A 325 1.22 6.75 8.46
CA THR A 325 1.19 7.61 9.66
C THR A 325 0.05 8.64 9.64
N LEU A 326 -0.32 9.15 8.46
CA LEU A 326 -1.43 10.10 8.37
C LEU A 326 -2.80 9.45 8.53
N VAL A 327 -2.96 8.20 8.09
CA VAL A 327 -4.26 7.52 8.00
C VAL A 327 -4.56 6.65 9.23
N LEU A 328 -3.54 6.01 9.78
CA LEU A 328 -3.68 4.99 10.81
C LEU A 328 -2.67 5.22 11.94
N SER A 329 -3.17 5.34 13.16
CA SER A 329 -2.33 5.49 14.35
C SER A 329 -1.46 4.24 14.53
N GLY A 330 -0.15 4.43 14.71
CA GLY A 330 0.81 3.34 14.87
C GLY A 330 1.23 2.63 13.57
N ALA A 331 0.64 2.97 12.42
CA ALA A 331 1.05 2.39 11.14
C ALA A 331 2.50 2.75 10.80
N ARG A 332 3.25 1.72 10.39
CA ARG A 332 4.64 1.87 9.95
C ARG A 332 5.06 0.75 9.02
N THR A 333 5.95 1.08 8.09
CA THR A 333 6.73 0.06 7.37
C THR A 333 7.83 -0.51 8.27
N ARG A 334 8.35 -1.70 7.91
CA ARG A 334 9.39 -2.38 8.68
C ARG A 334 10.47 -2.94 7.78
N THR A 335 11.71 -2.96 8.27
CA THR A 335 12.80 -3.65 7.59
C THR A 335 12.62 -5.17 7.68
N LEU A 336 13.38 -5.93 6.88
CA LEU A 336 13.36 -7.39 6.95
C LEU A 336 13.79 -7.89 8.33
N GLU A 337 14.78 -7.25 8.95
CA GLU A 337 15.29 -7.56 10.28
C GLU A 337 14.22 -7.36 11.36
N GLU A 338 13.42 -6.30 11.26
CA GLU A 338 12.31 -6.04 12.17
C GLU A 338 11.20 -7.09 12.00
N PHE A 339 10.84 -7.43 10.76
CA PHE A 339 9.91 -8.53 10.49
C PHE A 339 10.42 -9.87 11.06
N ARG A 340 11.71 -10.18 10.90
CA ARG A 340 12.34 -11.37 11.50
C ARG A 340 12.23 -11.36 13.02
N GLY A 341 12.53 -10.24 13.66
CA GLY A 341 12.40 -10.08 15.11
C GLY A 341 10.98 -10.35 15.60
N LEU A 342 9.98 -9.76 14.93
CA LEU A 342 8.57 -9.96 15.25
C LEU A 342 8.12 -11.42 15.05
N ALA A 343 8.50 -12.05 13.94
CA ALA A 343 8.16 -13.44 13.65
C ALA A 343 8.75 -14.41 14.68
N LEU A 344 10.03 -14.23 15.04
CA LEU A 344 10.69 -15.04 16.08
C LEU A 344 10.02 -14.84 17.45
N ALA A 345 9.74 -13.59 17.83
CA ALA A 345 9.03 -13.28 19.08
C ALA A 345 7.59 -13.82 19.11
N ALA A 346 6.95 -14.00 17.96
CA ALA A 346 5.64 -14.61 17.82
C ALA A 346 5.68 -16.15 17.88
N GLY A 347 6.86 -16.77 17.85
CA GLY A 347 7.06 -18.22 17.93
C GLY A 347 7.18 -18.94 16.58
N PHE A 348 7.40 -18.21 15.48
CA PHE A 348 7.85 -18.81 14.23
C PHE A 348 9.34 -19.20 14.34
N SER A 349 9.77 -20.22 13.61
CA SER A 349 11.16 -20.70 13.64
C SER A 349 12.11 -19.82 12.83
N ALA A 350 11.61 -19.22 11.75
CA ALA A 350 12.34 -18.31 10.88
C ALA A 350 11.38 -17.42 10.08
N LEU A 351 11.90 -16.30 9.59
CA LEU A 351 11.28 -15.51 8.52
C LEU A 351 12.31 -15.24 7.42
N GLU A 352 11.94 -15.55 6.19
CA GLU A 352 12.76 -15.38 5.00
C GLU A 352 12.11 -14.41 4.02
N PHE A 353 12.96 -13.64 3.36
CA PHE A 353 12.55 -12.87 2.19
C PHE A 353 12.52 -13.79 0.97
N VAL A 354 11.43 -13.76 0.22
CA VAL A 354 11.21 -14.64 -0.92
C VAL A 354 11.37 -13.88 -2.23
N HIS A 355 10.63 -12.78 -2.38
CA HIS A 355 10.60 -12.04 -3.64
C HIS A 355 10.21 -10.59 -3.42
N ASN A 356 10.79 -9.69 -4.21
CA ASN A 356 10.32 -8.32 -4.35
C ASN A 356 9.50 -8.19 -5.63
N TYR A 357 8.29 -7.66 -5.51
CA TYR A 357 7.48 -7.23 -6.64
C TYR A 357 7.37 -5.68 -6.62
N PRO A 358 7.28 -4.99 -7.77
CA PRO A 358 7.11 -3.55 -7.77
C PRO A 358 5.91 -3.10 -6.90
N GLY A 359 6.20 -2.55 -5.72
CA GLY A 359 5.22 -2.03 -4.78
C GLY A 359 4.90 -2.89 -3.55
N PHE A 360 5.45 -4.11 -3.41
CA PHE A 360 5.33 -4.95 -2.20
C PHE A 360 6.32 -6.14 -2.21
N ASP A 361 6.45 -6.79 -1.06
CA ASP A 361 7.42 -7.83 -0.78
C ASP A 361 6.71 -9.08 -0.27
N LEU A 362 7.20 -10.24 -0.71
CA LEU A 362 6.76 -11.54 -0.22
C LEU A 362 7.80 -12.09 0.74
N MET A 363 7.35 -12.41 1.95
CA MET A 363 8.12 -13.03 3.01
C MET A 363 7.42 -14.31 3.47
N GLU A 364 8.19 -15.29 3.93
CA GLU A 364 7.71 -16.55 4.47
C GLU A 364 8.14 -16.69 5.92
N ALA A 365 7.17 -16.85 6.83
CA ALA A 365 7.42 -17.25 8.20
C ALA A 365 7.08 -18.73 8.39
N ARG A 366 8.05 -19.53 8.84
CA ARG A 366 7.90 -20.97 9.03
C ARG A 366 7.44 -21.29 10.45
N ALA A 367 6.43 -22.14 10.58
CA ALA A 367 5.90 -22.60 11.86
C ALA A 367 6.49 -23.95 12.30
N ASP A 368 7.59 -24.38 11.66
CA ASP A 368 8.26 -25.65 11.94
C ASP A 368 8.42 -25.81 13.46
N GLN A 369 8.00 -26.96 13.97
CA GLN A 369 8.34 -27.31 15.34
C GLN A 369 9.86 -27.37 15.38
N ALA A 370 10.48 -26.54 16.21
CA ALA A 370 11.90 -26.69 16.49
C ALA A 370 12.11 -28.18 16.84
N GLN A 371 12.87 -28.91 16.01
CA GLN A 371 13.53 -30.11 16.51
C GLN A 371 14.25 -29.62 17.76
N GLU A 372 13.89 -30.10 18.96
CA GLU A 372 14.55 -29.67 20.20
C GLU A 372 16.06 -29.68 19.96
N PRO A 373 16.72 -28.50 19.87
CA PRO A 373 18.15 -28.49 19.87
C PRO A 373 18.50 -28.50 21.35
N PHE A 374 18.99 -29.65 21.81
CA PHE A 374 19.90 -29.68 22.94
C PHE A 374 20.85 -28.47 22.82
N CYS A 375 20.83 -27.61 23.84
CA CYS A 375 21.66 -26.42 24.03
C CYS A 375 21.26 -25.14 23.27
N ARG A 376 20.63 -24.18 23.97
CA ARG A 376 20.94 -22.74 23.87
C ARG A 376 20.80 -22.00 25.21
N LEU A 377 21.84 -22.06 26.02
CA LEU A 377 22.31 -20.94 26.83
C LEU A 377 23.53 -20.38 26.07
N ALA A 378 23.32 -19.34 25.26
CA ALA A 378 24.32 -18.39 24.75
C ALA A 378 23.76 -17.66 23.52
N ALA A 379 23.08 -16.53 23.74
CA ALA A 379 22.96 -15.44 22.76
C ALA A 379 22.25 -14.24 23.41
N TYR A 380 22.77 -13.75 24.52
CA TYR A 380 22.69 -12.36 24.95
C TYR A 380 24.01 -12.08 25.65
N TRP A 381 24.53 -10.85 25.57
CA TRP A 381 25.82 -10.37 26.11
C TRP A 381 27.05 -10.50 25.20
N GLY A 382 27.12 -9.63 24.20
CA GLY A 382 28.34 -8.97 23.74
C GLY A 382 27.87 -7.63 23.19
N THR A 383 28.02 -6.50 23.87
CA THR A 383 29.24 -5.90 24.40
C THR A 383 28.93 -5.14 25.71
N MET A 384 29.61 -5.48 26.80
CA MET A 384 29.73 -4.59 27.95
C MET A 384 31.21 -4.29 28.14
N ASP A 385 31.55 -3.01 27.96
CA ASP A 385 32.85 -2.47 28.30
C ASP A 385 33.05 -2.55 29.80
N ALA A 386 34.25 -2.94 30.19
CA ALA A 386 34.62 -3.18 31.57
C ALA A 386 34.93 -1.84 32.25
N ARG A 387 33.93 -1.27 32.93
CA ARG A 387 34.11 -0.45 34.14
C ARG A 387 32.76 -0.08 34.76
N ASP A 388 32.75 -0.20 36.08
CA ASP A 388 31.84 0.41 37.05
C ASP A 388 30.84 -0.52 37.75
N GLU A 389 30.78 -0.24 39.05
CA GLU A 389 30.58 -1.18 40.14
C GLU A 389 29.12 -1.47 40.46
N VAL A 390 28.96 -2.62 41.12
CA VAL A 390 27.80 -3.10 41.85
C VAL A 390 27.22 -2.01 42.78
N PHE A 391 25.93 -1.69 42.62
CA PHE A 391 25.10 -1.21 43.71
C PHE A 391 23.73 -1.90 43.69
N PHE A 392 23.49 -2.74 44.70
CA PHE A 392 22.17 -3.23 45.09
C PHE A 392 21.39 -2.09 45.75
N TRP A 393 20.11 -1.90 45.42
CA TRP A 393 19.10 -1.50 46.39
C TRP A 393 17.70 -1.99 46.04
N SER A 394 16.94 -2.24 47.10
CA SER A 394 15.69 -2.99 47.20
C SER A 394 14.42 -2.17 46.94
N ASN A 395 13.37 -2.87 46.49
CA ASN A 395 11.93 -2.65 46.70
C ASN A 395 11.40 -1.21 46.90
N SER A 396 10.48 -0.78 46.02
CA SER A 396 9.19 -0.24 46.48
C SER A 396 8.08 -0.46 45.44
N LYS A 397 6.87 -0.74 45.97
CA LYS A 397 5.62 -0.98 45.25
C LYS A 397 5.10 0.31 44.60
N GLY A 398 4.45 0.21 43.44
CA GLY A 398 3.63 1.29 42.89
C GLY A 398 3.02 0.95 41.54
N SER A 399 1.80 0.41 41.58
CA SER A 399 0.72 0.48 40.56
C SER A 399 1.04 1.07 39.16
N ASP A 400 1.19 0.21 38.15
CA ASP A 400 1.10 0.55 36.71
C ASP A 400 0.30 -0.49 35.91
N HIS A 401 -0.74 -1.07 36.52
CA HIS A 401 -1.58 -2.10 35.88
C HIS A 401 -2.88 -1.57 35.25
N ILE A 402 -3.12 -0.26 35.25
CA ILE A 402 -4.42 0.31 34.83
C ILE A 402 -4.41 0.83 33.39
N ALA A 403 -3.27 1.29 32.85
CA ALA A 403 -3.20 1.82 31.47
C ALA A 403 -3.08 0.77 30.34
N PHE A 404 -2.97 -0.52 30.69
CA PHE A 404 -2.79 -1.63 29.73
C PHE A 404 -4.12 -2.22 29.23
N ARG A 405 -5.18 -2.15 30.04
CA ARG A 405 -6.50 -2.68 29.67
C ARG A 405 -7.28 -1.72 28.77
N ASP A 406 -7.21 -0.42 29.05
CA ASP A 406 -7.98 0.60 28.34
C ASP A 406 -7.58 0.77 26.86
N ARG A 407 -6.29 0.58 26.51
CA ARG A 407 -5.81 0.67 25.11
C ARG A 407 -6.25 -0.48 24.22
N LEU A 408 -6.27 -1.70 24.77
CA LEU A 408 -6.75 -2.87 24.05
C LEU A 408 -8.28 -2.87 23.99
N ASP A 409 -8.97 -2.43 25.03
CA ASP A 409 -10.43 -2.36 25.03
C ASP A 409 -10.94 -1.24 24.11
N GLU A 410 -10.27 -0.08 24.00
CA GLU A 410 -10.64 0.94 22.99
C GLU A 410 -10.41 0.49 21.55
N GLN A 411 -9.36 -0.30 21.24
CA GLN A 411 -9.17 -0.85 19.89
C GLN A 411 -10.03 -2.09 19.61
N ARG A 412 -10.34 -2.91 20.63
CA ARG A 412 -11.29 -4.04 20.54
C ARG A 412 -12.74 -3.61 20.41
N ILE A 413 -13.09 -2.41 20.86
CA ILE A 413 -14.43 -1.80 20.67
C ILE A 413 -14.51 -1.09 19.30
N ARG A 414 -13.38 -0.90 18.59
CA ARG A 414 -13.27 -0.19 17.30
C ARG A 414 -13.12 -1.11 16.08
N LEU A 415 -13.02 -2.43 16.28
CA LEU A 415 -13.13 -3.51 15.28
C LEU A 415 -14.28 -4.44 15.73
#